data_AF-R6QA29-F1
#
_entry.id   AF-R6QA29-F1
#
_cell.length_a   1.000
_cell.length_b   1.000
_cell.length_c   1.000
_cell.angle_alpha   90.00
_cell.angle_beta   90.00
_cell.angle_gamma   90.00
#
_symmetry.space_group_name_H-M   'P 1'
#
loop_
_entity.id
_entity.type
_entity.pdbx_description
1 polymer ?
#
loop_
_entity_poly.entity_id
_entity_poly.type
_entity_poly.pdbx_seq_one_letter_code
_entity_poly.pdbx_strand_id
1 'polypeptide(L)'
;MKMLTLKLTPKRIFGIVLLLVGIIVISVTFVSNHTSEAQSVSAVISAKTDSERRAYLSKYGYKLASDCEQKEITIPKKWNDVYNSYNQIQKNQGFDLTDYKGQKATLYTYTVTNYKGKGDCIVADMLVCEGKLIGGDICNPSAKDGFLVGFEENE
;
A
#
# COMPACT_ATOMS: atom_id res chain seq x y z
N MET A 1 -3.40 -8.55 66.32
CA MET A 1 -3.25 -8.91 64.89
C MET A 1 -3.07 -10.42 64.79
N LYS A 2 -3.96 -11.14 64.09
CA LYS A 2 -3.80 -12.59 63.87
C LYS A 2 -2.77 -12.80 62.76
N MET A 3 -1.57 -13.20 63.14
CA MET A 3 -0.49 -13.53 62.21
C MET A 3 -0.75 -14.94 61.65
N LEU A 4 -1.28 -15.02 60.43
CA LEU A 4 -1.52 -16.28 59.72
C LEU A 4 -0.20 -16.80 59.17
N THR A 5 0.48 -17.67 59.93
CA THR A 5 1.69 -18.34 59.47
C THR A 5 1.32 -19.50 58.54
N LEU A 6 1.30 -19.26 57.23
CA LEU A 6 1.11 -20.30 56.21
C LEU A 6 2.36 -21.19 56.14
N LYS A 7 2.29 -22.42 56.66
CA LYS A 7 3.30 -23.46 56.40
C LYS A 7 3.19 -23.91 54.94
N LEU A 8 3.95 -23.27 54.07
CA LEU A 8 4.05 -23.64 52.65
C LEU A 8 4.98 -24.84 52.50
N THR A 9 4.39 -26.02 52.23
CA THR A 9 5.15 -27.24 51.93
C THR A 9 5.79 -27.15 50.54
N PRO A 10 6.96 -27.77 50.28
CA PRO A 10 7.69 -27.67 49.00
C PRO A 10 6.84 -28.02 47.77
N LYS A 11 5.94 -28.99 47.90
CA LYS A 11 5.01 -29.43 46.84
C LYS A 11 3.98 -28.34 46.46
N ARG A 12 3.59 -27.47 47.40
CA ARG A 12 2.66 -26.36 47.13
C ARG A 12 3.35 -25.15 46.53
N ILE A 13 4.62 -24.92 46.89
CA ILE A 13 5.45 -23.88 46.28
C ILE A 13 5.64 -24.21 44.78
N PHE A 14 5.95 -25.46 44.46
CA PHE A 14 6.10 -25.90 43.07
C PHE A 14 4.81 -25.73 42.25
N GLY A 15 3.64 -26.04 42.83
CA GLY A 15 2.35 -25.83 42.17
C GLY A 15 2.03 -24.36 41.90
N ILE A 16 2.37 -23.46 42.83
CA ILE A 16 2.15 -22.00 42.66
C ILE A 16 3.08 -21.44 41.58
N VAL A 17 4.35 -21.87 41.56
CA VAL A 17 5.32 -21.45 40.54
C VAL A 17 4.88 -21.92 39.15
N LEU A 18 4.45 -23.19 39.00
CA LEU A 18 3.92 -23.71 37.74
C LEU A 18 2.70 -22.93 37.23
N LEU A 19 1.79 -22.56 38.14
CA LEU A 19 0.58 -21.80 37.80
C LEU A 19 0.92 -20.37 37.34
N LEU A 20 1.86 -19.69 38.02
CA LEU A 20 2.35 -18.37 37.61
C LEU A 20 3.05 -18.39 36.25
N VAL A 21 3.91 -19.39 36.00
CA VAL A 21 4.57 -19.54 34.70
C VAL A 21 3.56 -19.85 33.59
N GLY A 22 2.58 -20.71 33.87
CA GLY A 22 1.49 -21.01 32.93
C GLY A 22 0.70 -19.77 32.53
N ILE A 23 0.34 -18.91 33.49
CA ILE A 23 -0.37 -17.66 33.22
C ILE A 23 0.48 -16.72 32.35
N ILE A 24 1.78 -16.57 32.66
CA ILE A 24 2.69 -15.73 31.89
C ILE A 24 2.82 -16.22 30.44
N VAL A 25 2.98 -17.53 30.22
CA VAL A 25 3.08 -18.12 28.88
C VAL A 25 1.80 -17.92 28.07
N ILE A 26 0.62 -18.08 28.70
CA ILE A 26 -0.68 -17.85 28.05
C ILE A 26 -0.86 -16.36 27.73
N SER A 27 -0.46 -15.44 28.61
CA SER A 27 -0.54 -14.00 28.35
C SER A 27 0.40 -13.56 27.22
N VAL A 28 1.63 -14.08 27.16
CA VAL A 28 2.59 -13.75 26.09
C VAL A 28 2.12 -14.30 24.74
N THR A 29 1.62 -15.54 24.70
CA THR A 29 1.11 -16.14 23.46
C THR A 29 -0.16 -15.45 22.96
N PHE A 30 -1.06 -15.03 23.85
CA PHE A 30 -2.28 -14.33 23.45
C PHE A 30 -2.01 -12.89 22.95
N VAL A 31 -1.06 -12.17 23.57
CA VAL A 31 -0.65 -10.83 23.08
C VAL A 31 0.10 -10.92 21.75
N SER A 32 0.97 -11.93 21.55
CA SER A 32 1.66 -12.11 20.28
C SER A 32 0.76 -12.63 19.15
N ASN A 33 -0.34 -13.34 19.45
CA ASN A 33 -1.23 -13.91 18.44
C ASN A 33 -2.44 -13.02 18.10
N HIS A 34 -2.63 -11.86 18.77
CA HIS A 34 -3.73 -10.93 18.47
C HIS A 34 -3.30 -9.65 17.75
N THR A 35 -2.01 -9.50 17.44
CA THR A 35 -1.47 -8.43 16.57
C THR A 35 -0.91 -9.04 15.30
N SER A 36 -1.80 -9.52 14.44
CA SER A 36 -1.49 -9.77 13.02
C SER A 36 -2.69 -9.45 12.14
N GLU A 37 -3.39 -8.36 12.43
CA GLU A 37 -3.67 -7.44 11.34
C GLU A 37 -2.42 -6.57 11.23
N ALA A 38 -1.47 -7.04 10.41
CA ALA A 38 -0.47 -6.16 9.86
C ALA A 38 -1.24 -5.11 9.05
N GLN A 39 -1.67 -4.05 9.73
CA GLN A 39 -1.96 -2.79 9.09
C GLN A 39 -0.61 -2.34 8.55
N SER A 40 -0.26 -2.84 7.37
CA SER A 40 0.88 -2.41 6.60
C SER A 40 0.68 -0.92 6.44
N VAL A 41 1.41 -0.14 7.24
CA VAL A 41 1.55 1.29 7.02
C VAL A 41 2.28 1.37 5.70
N SER A 42 1.54 1.33 4.60
CA SER A 42 2.08 1.53 3.26
C SER A 42 2.82 2.84 3.34
N ALA A 43 4.13 2.79 3.12
CA ALA A 43 4.98 3.96 3.28
C ALA A 43 4.41 5.07 2.39
N VAL A 44 4.09 6.22 2.98
CA VAL A 44 3.51 7.33 2.22
C VAL A 44 4.55 7.81 1.21
N ILE A 45 4.27 7.61 -0.08
CA ILE A 45 5.16 8.03 -1.16
C ILE A 45 4.84 9.48 -1.51
N SER A 46 5.80 10.39 -1.31
CA SER A 46 5.68 11.78 -1.75
C SER A 46 5.76 11.87 -3.28
N ALA A 47 4.86 12.65 -3.88
CA ALA A 47 4.76 12.90 -5.31
C ALA A 47 4.32 14.35 -5.60
N LYS A 48 4.62 15.26 -4.67
CA LYS A 48 4.19 16.66 -4.71
C LYS A 48 4.85 17.41 -5.87
N THR A 49 6.13 17.14 -6.10
CA THR A 49 6.93 17.79 -7.14
C THR A 49 7.11 16.89 -8.36
N ASP A 50 7.35 17.52 -9.51
CA ASP A 50 7.65 16.80 -10.75
C ASP A 50 8.91 15.93 -10.62
N SER A 51 9.93 16.43 -9.93
CA SER A 51 11.16 15.67 -9.66
C SER A 51 10.88 14.38 -8.87
N GLU A 52 10.04 14.43 -7.83
CA GLU A 52 9.67 13.23 -7.06
C GLU A 52 8.91 12.21 -7.91
N ARG A 53 7.97 12.68 -8.76
CA ARG A 53 7.21 11.81 -9.67
C ARG A 53 8.11 11.12 -10.68
N ARG A 54 8.99 11.87 -11.34
CA ARG A 54 9.97 11.31 -12.28
C ARG A 54 10.94 10.36 -11.59
N ALA A 55 11.39 10.70 -10.38
CA ALA A 55 12.27 9.85 -9.59
C ALA A 55 11.59 8.55 -9.12
N TYR A 56 10.26 8.56 -8.97
CA TYR A 56 9.51 7.34 -8.68
C TYR A 56 9.47 6.42 -9.90
N LEU A 57 9.10 6.96 -11.08
CA LEU A 57 9.01 6.20 -12.33
C LEU A 57 10.39 5.71 -12.83
N SER A 58 11.46 6.46 -12.56
CA SER A 58 12.81 6.05 -12.96
C SER A 58 13.32 4.82 -12.23
N LYS A 59 12.79 4.49 -11.04
CA LYS A 59 13.10 3.24 -10.32
C LYS A 59 12.70 2.00 -11.12
N TYR A 60 11.67 2.13 -11.95
CA TYR A 60 11.19 1.10 -12.85
C TYR A 60 11.88 1.15 -14.23
N GLY A 61 12.88 2.03 -14.42
CA GLY A 61 13.62 2.14 -15.67
C GLY A 61 12.95 2.97 -16.76
N TYR A 62 11.87 3.70 -16.44
CA TYR A 62 11.21 4.58 -17.40
C TYR A 62 11.94 5.92 -17.58
N LYS A 63 12.14 6.30 -18.84
CA LYS A 63 12.55 7.64 -19.28
C LYS A 63 11.33 8.34 -19.83
N LEU A 64 11.13 9.57 -19.39
CA LEU A 64 9.92 10.34 -19.65
C LEU A 64 10.25 11.54 -20.53
N ALA A 65 9.32 11.94 -21.39
CA ALA A 65 9.40 13.21 -22.10
C ALA A 65 9.48 14.38 -21.10
N SER A 66 9.99 15.54 -21.54
CA SER A 66 10.05 16.74 -20.71
C SER A 66 8.67 17.19 -20.25
N ASP A 67 7.67 17.01 -21.11
CA ASP A 67 6.33 17.51 -20.87
C ASP A 67 5.54 16.53 -20.01
N CYS A 68 4.64 17.09 -19.22
CA CYS A 68 3.72 16.35 -18.37
C CYS A 68 2.34 16.98 -18.51
N GLU A 69 1.34 16.16 -18.81
CA GLU A 69 -0.04 16.59 -18.72
C GLU A 69 -0.53 16.43 -17.29
N GLN A 70 -1.41 17.33 -16.85
CA GLN A 70 -2.01 17.26 -15.52
C GLN A 70 -3.51 17.53 -15.59
N LYS A 71 -4.29 16.75 -14.84
CA LYS A 71 -5.75 16.89 -14.78
C LYS A 71 -6.25 16.65 -13.37
N GLU A 72 -7.06 17.57 -12.85
CA GLU A 72 -7.81 17.31 -11.62
C GLU A 72 -8.96 16.34 -11.93
N ILE A 73 -9.06 15.27 -11.16
CA ILE A 73 -10.12 14.27 -11.24
C ILE A 73 -10.77 14.12 -9.87
N THR A 74 -12.00 13.59 -9.86
CA THR A 74 -12.67 13.17 -8.62
C THR A 74 -12.79 11.66 -8.63
N ILE A 75 -12.27 11.00 -7.60
CA ILE A 75 -12.44 9.56 -7.44
C ILE A 75 -13.91 9.30 -7.11
N PRO A 76 -14.63 8.43 -7.84
CA PRO A 76 -16.07 8.27 -7.61
C PRO A 76 -16.38 7.75 -6.22
N LYS A 77 -17.48 8.23 -5.62
CA LYS A 77 -17.97 7.75 -4.32
C LYS A 77 -18.50 6.31 -4.38
N LYS A 78 -19.06 5.93 -5.53
CA LYS A 78 -19.59 4.59 -5.81
C LYS A 78 -18.84 4.02 -7.01
N TRP A 79 -18.35 2.80 -6.88
CA TRP A 79 -17.59 2.14 -7.93
C TRP A 79 -18.44 1.09 -8.64
N ASN A 80 -18.31 1.05 -9.95
CA ASN A 80 -18.76 -0.06 -10.78
C ASN A 80 -17.59 -1.07 -10.94
N ASP A 81 -17.83 -2.14 -11.68
CA ASP A 81 -16.84 -3.20 -11.90
C ASP A 81 -15.56 -2.69 -12.56
N VAL A 82 -15.64 -1.64 -13.39
CA VAL A 82 -14.48 -1.01 -14.00
C VAL A 82 -13.57 -0.37 -12.94
N TYR A 83 -14.14 0.45 -12.05
CA TYR A 83 -13.35 1.06 -10.97
C TYR A 83 -12.87 0.04 -9.94
N ASN A 84 -13.67 -1.01 -9.67
CA ASN A 84 -13.24 -2.10 -8.80
C ASN A 84 -12.02 -2.84 -9.40
N SER A 85 -12.06 -3.13 -10.70
CA SER A 85 -10.96 -3.79 -11.42
C SER A 85 -9.72 -2.88 -11.47
N TYR A 86 -9.91 -1.59 -11.73
CA TYR A 86 -8.82 -0.62 -11.69
C TYR A 86 -8.18 -0.56 -10.30
N ASN A 87 -8.98 -0.47 -9.23
CA ASN A 87 -8.43 -0.46 -7.87
C ASN A 87 -7.73 -1.77 -7.52
N GLN A 88 -8.13 -2.90 -8.08
CA GLN A 88 -7.42 -4.16 -7.87
C GLN A 88 -5.99 -4.10 -8.45
N ILE A 89 -5.80 -3.45 -9.60
CA ILE A 89 -4.47 -3.19 -10.17
C ILE A 89 -3.65 -2.30 -9.22
N GLN A 90 -4.28 -1.29 -8.61
CA GLN A 90 -3.62 -0.41 -7.63
C GLN A 90 -3.23 -1.15 -6.35
N LYS A 91 -4.09 -2.03 -5.86
CA LYS A 91 -3.83 -2.92 -4.70
C LYS A 91 -2.64 -3.83 -4.88
N ASN A 92 -2.46 -4.37 -6.08
CA ASN A 92 -1.33 -5.23 -6.39
C ASN A 92 0.03 -4.49 -6.28
N GLN A 93 0.01 -3.16 -6.35
CA GLN A 93 1.19 -2.29 -6.22
C GLN A 93 1.34 -1.69 -4.81
N GLY A 94 0.47 -2.06 -3.86
CA GLY A 94 0.50 -1.55 -2.48
C GLY A 94 -0.27 -0.25 -2.25
N PHE A 95 -1.12 0.16 -3.20
CA PHE A 95 -2.03 1.30 -3.05
C PHE A 95 -3.47 0.84 -2.75
N ASP A 96 -4.34 1.72 -2.26
CA ASP A 96 -5.78 1.45 -2.20
C ASP A 96 -6.58 2.75 -2.38
N LEU A 97 -7.32 2.86 -3.47
CA LEU A 97 -8.15 4.03 -3.77
C LEU A 97 -9.44 4.08 -2.94
N THR A 98 -9.74 3.04 -2.14
CA THR A 98 -10.98 2.96 -1.36
C THR A 98 -11.11 4.11 -0.36
N ASP A 99 -10.00 4.46 0.29
CA ASP A 99 -9.94 5.56 1.26
C ASP A 99 -10.06 6.94 0.60
N TYR A 100 -9.87 7.02 -0.71
CA TYR A 100 -9.90 8.24 -1.50
C TYR A 100 -11.23 8.46 -2.25
N LYS A 101 -12.24 7.62 -2.01
CA LYS A 101 -13.57 7.76 -2.62
C LYS A 101 -14.20 9.13 -2.34
N GLY A 102 -14.61 9.80 -3.41
CA GLY A 102 -15.19 11.14 -3.36
C GLY A 102 -14.18 12.28 -3.19
N GLN A 103 -12.89 11.96 -3.06
CA GLN A 103 -11.83 12.96 -2.95
C GLN A 103 -11.35 13.40 -4.33
N LYS A 104 -10.74 14.59 -4.36
CA LYS A 104 -10.04 15.10 -5.55
C LYS A 104 -8.61 14.56 -5.57
N ALA A 105 -8.16 14.20 -6.77
CA ALA A 105 -6.77 13.81 -7.04
C ALA A 105 -6.31 14.50 -8.33
N THR A 106 -5.01 14.61 -8.50
CA THR A 106 -4.40 15.04 -9.75
C THR A 106 -3.84 13.82 -10.47
N LEU A 107 -4.30 13.61 -11.69
CA LEU A 107 -3.70 12.68 -12.63
C LEU A 107 -2.56 13.40 -13.36
N TYR A 108 -1.35 12.89 -13.22
CA TYR A 108 -0.18 13.31 -13.99
C TYR A 108 0.13 12.25 -15.04
N THR A 109 0.19 12.65 -16.30
CA THR A 109 0.44 11.76 -17.42
C THR A 109 1.78 12.13 -18.07
N TYR A 110 2.67 11.14 -18.15
CA TYR A 110 4.00 11.29 -18.74
C TYR A 110 4.16 10.39 -19.95
N THR A 111 4.56 10.95 -21.09
CA THR A 111 4.95 10.13 -22.25
C THR A 111 6.24 9.36 -21.94
N VAL A 112 6.21 8.04 -22.11
CA VAL A 112 7.37 7.17 -21.93
C VAL A 112 8.14 7.08 -23.25
N THR A 113 9.44 7.36 -23.22
CA THR A 113 10.28 7.47 -24.44
C THR A 113 11.18 6.26 -24.67
N ASN A 114 11.26 5.32 -23.73
CA ASN A 114 12.11 4.14 -23.81
C ASN A 114 11.36 2.84 -23.47
N TYR A 115 10.06 2.78 -23.74
CA TYR A 115 9.29 1.57 -23.48
C TYR A 115 9.83 0.41 -24.33
N LYS A 116 10.15 -0.71 -23.70
CA LYS A 116 10.75 -1.87 -24.38
C LYS A 116 9.73 -2.92 -24.82
N GLY A 117 8.52 -2.88 -24.26
CA GLY A 117 7.42 -3.74 -24.66
C GLY A 117 6.86 -3.38 -26.05
N LYS A 118 5.75 -4.04 -26.42
CA LYS A 118 5.06 -3.76 -27.68
C LYS A 118 4.07 -2.62 -27.52
N GLY A 119 4.11 -1.67 -28.44
CA GLY A 119 3.12 -0.59 -28.56
C GLY A 119 3.78 0.79 -28.65
N ASP A 120 3.16 1.65 -29.44
CA ASP A 120 3.54 3.06 -29.55
C ASP A 120 2.69 3.92 -28.62
N CYS A 121 3.12 5.16 -28.34
CA CYS A 121 2.37 6.12 -27.52
C CYS A 121 2.09 5.64 -26.09
N ILE A 122 3.08 5.01 -25.46
CA ILE A 122 2.97 4.57 -24.07
C ILE A 122 3.07 5.75 -23.11
N VAL A 123 2.19 5.76 -22.12
CA VAL A 123 2.18 6.78 -21.07
C VAL A 123 2.25 6.13 -19.70
N ALA A 124 2.82 6.87 -18.75
CA ALA A 124 2.83 6.56 -17.33
C ALA A 124 1.92 7.56 -16.61
N ASP A 125 0.85 7.05 -16.03
CA ASP A 125 -0.13 7.78 -15.26
C ASP A 125 0.16 7.68 -13.77
N MET A 126 0.13 8.80 -13.07
CA MET A 126 0.32 8.89 -11.62
C MET A 126 -0.86 9.64 -10.98
N LEU A 127 -1.56 8.97 -10.08
CA LEU A 127 -2.63 9.55 -9.27
C LEU A 127 -2.06 10.11 -7.96
N VAL A 128 -2.17 11.42 -7.78
CA VAL A 128 -1.64 12.12 -6.61
C VAL A 128 -2.77 12.81 -5.86
N CYS A 129 -2.93 12.49 -4.58
CA CYS A 129 -3.88 13.17 -3.69
C CYS A 129 -3.12 13.82 -2.54
N GLU A 130 -3.32 15.12 -2.34
CA GLU A 130 -2.62 15.91 -1.31
C GLU A 130 -1.08 15.76 -1.35
N GLY A 131 -0.51 15.63 -2.55
CA GLY A 131 0.93 15.44 -2.76
C GLY A 131 1.45 14.03 -2.48
N LYS A 132 0.57 13.06 -2.18
CA LYS A 132 0.90 11.65 -1.98
C LYS A 132 0.55 10.85 -3.23
N LEU A 133 1.42 9.95 -3.65
CA LEU A 133 1.09 8.97 -4.69
C LEU A 133 0.10 7.95 -4.11
N ILE A 134 -1.06 7.82 -4.75
CA ILE A 134 -2.15 6.94 -4.32
C ILE A 134 -2.48 5.86 -5.34
N GLY A 135 -1.79 5.86 -6.48
CA GLY A 135 -1.95 4.89 -7.56
C GLY A 135 -1.34 5.38 -8.86
N GLY A 136 -1.40 4.54 -9.88
CA GLY A 136 -1.00 4.84 -11.24
C GLY A 136 -0.83 3.58 -12.07
N ASP A 137 -0.48 3.77 -13.33
CA ASP A 137 -0.43 2.71 -14.33
C ASP A 137 0.45 3.08 -15.52
N ILE A 138 0.87 2.06 -16.26
CA ILE A 138 1.44 2.19 -17.59
C ILE A 138 0.38 1.72 -18.58
N CYS A 139 0.05 2.56 -19.55
CA CYS A 139 -1.01 2.25 -20.49
C CYS A 139 -0.75 2.78 -21.90
N ASN A 140 -1.52 2.25 -22.84
CA ASN A 140 -1.57 2.73 -24.22
C ASN A 140 -2.98 3.28 -24.51
N PRO A 141 -3.19 4.60 -24.39
CA PRO A 141 -4.51 5.20 -24.54
C PRO A 141 -5.03 5.19 -25.99
N SER A 142 -4.15 4.99 -26.97
CA SER A 142 -4.47 5.15 -28.40
C SER A 142 -4.64 3.82 -29.14
N ALA A 143 -4.30 2.69 -28.51
CA ALA A 143 -4.38 1.38 -29.14
C ALA A 143 -5.77 0.74 -29.01
N LYS A 144 -6.23 0.10 -30.09
CA LYS A 144 -7.47 -0.72 -30.08
C LYS A 144 -7.39 -1.89 -29.10
N ASP A 145 -6.20 -2.48 -28.98
CA ASP A 145 -5.86 -3.52 -28.00
C ASP A 145 -4.92 -2.93 -26.93
N GLY A 146 -5.26 -1.72 -26.46
CA GLY A 146 -4.51 -1.05 -25.40
C GLY A 146 -4.52 -1.86 -24.12
N PHE A 147 -3.45 -1.71 -23.35
CA PHE A 147 -3.33 -2.32 -22.03
C PHE A 147 -3.32 -1.25 -20.95
N LEU A 148 -3.62 -1.69 -19.73
CA LEU A 148 -3.43 -0.92 -18.52
C LEU A 148 -2.87 -1.88 -17.47
N VAL A 149 -1.65 -1.62 -17.03
CA VAL A 149 -0.94 -2.42 -16.03
C VAL A 149 -0.39 -1.51 -14.95
N GLY A 150 -0.10 -2.07 -13.78
CA GLY A 150 0.59 -1.31 -12.75
C GLY A 150 2.00 -0.90 -13.15
N PHE A 151 2.67 -0.13 -12.30
CA PHE A 151 4.11 0.11 -12.43
C PHE A 151 4.87 -1.21 -12.35
N GLU A 152 5.50 -1.57 -13.46
CA GLU A 152 6.34 -2.76 -13.61
C GLU A 152 7.72 -2.35 -14.13
N GLU A 153 8.71 -3.23 -13.99
CA GLU A 153 10.05 -2.94 -14.52
C GLU A 153 10.01 -2.86 -16.06
N ASN A 154 10.64 -1.82 -16.62
CA ASN A 154 10.80 -1.64 -18.05
C ASN A 154 11.90 -2.58 -18.61
N GLU A 155 11.58 -3.87 -18.65
CA GLU A 155 12.48 -4.93 -19.11
C GLU A 155 12.46 -5.18 -20.62
#